data_AF-A0A9X2JIM6-F1
#
_entry.id   AF-A0A9X2JIM6-F1
#
_cell.length_a   1.000
_cell.length_b   1.000
_cell.length_c   1.000
_cell.angle_alpha   90.00
_cell.angle_beta   90.00
_cell.angle_gamma   90.00
#
_symmetry.space_group_name_H-M   'P 1'
#
loop_
_entity.id
_entity.type
_entity.pdbx_description
1 polymer ?
#
loop_
_entity_poly.entity_id
_entity_poly.type
_entity_poly.pdbx_seq_one_letter_code
_entity_poly.pdbx_strand_id
1 'polypeptide(L)'
;MSDDNKTIDWLLRCGVALQCAGYAWLVGVVLETPLLAWLWEPADVGGLGLGEARGMAIVRVVGVLLTLAAVSTIMRPSRVLLGLVFLFQLLLAYAAWQTYDGFPLDVAWLGGGQLRAWGETAVRLFPFAAGAARIAAPLVLLLVHWSKIRKLMGIAITPTVEWLLRVSIALTFAAHGLEAMQQRGSFLDMLIVTAHRLFDVRLEESTAQTMLLIIGVIDLVVAVLIVARRWRPVVGYMAAWGLITAAARFFALGVDRGWYEFAIRSAHWVLPLVLVLAWRLVPVPDALLRSIGSDD
;
A
#
# COMPACT_ATOMS: atom_id res chain seq x y z
N MET A 1 27.16 3.37 10.62
CA MET A 1 25.92 2.90 9.98
C MET A 1 26.33 2.25 8.66
N SER A 2 26.01 0.97 8.43
CA SER A 2 26.33 0.29 7.16
C SER A 2 25.68 1.02 5.98
N ASP A 3 26.22 0.83 4.77
CA ASP A 3 25.64 1.42 3.57
C ASP A 3 24.20 0.91 3.33
N ASP A 4 23.93 -0.35 3.65
CA ASP A 4 22.57 -0.92 3.62
C ASP A 4 21.61 -0.21 4.58
N ASN A 5 22.04 0.14 5.81
CA ASN A 5 21.18 0.87 6.76
C ASN A 5 20.83 2.28 6.26
N LYS A 6 21.77 2.94 5.56
CA LYS A 6 21.51 4.24 4.90
C LYS A 6 20.56 4.07 3.72
N THR A 7 20.75 3.03 2.92
CA THR A 7 19.88 2.71 1.78
C THR A 7 18.45 2.42 2.25
N ILE A 8 18.27 1.62 3.31
CA ILE A 8 16.95 1.35 3.89
C ILE A 8 16.30 2.64 4.41
N ASP A 9 17.06 3.53 5.08
CA ASP A 9 16.56 4.85 5.52
C ASP A 9 15.95 5.61 4.35
N TRP A 10 16.77 5.79 3.32
CA TRP A 10 16.42 6.59 2.16
C TRP A 10 15.28 5.97 1.36
N LEU A 11 15.24 4.66 1.19
CA LEU A 11 14.14 3.97 0.53
C LEU A 11 12.80 4.21 1.25
N LEU A 12 12.77 4.03 2.57
CA LEU A 12 11.54 4.27 3.35
C LEU A 12 11.11 5.74 3.27
N ARG A 13 12.05 6.68 3.38
CA ARG A 13 11.75 8.11 3.27
C ARG A 13 11.23 8.48 1.89
N CYS A 14 11.92 8.06 0.82
CA CYS A 14 11.50 8.35 -0.55
C CYS A 14 10.14 7.71 -0.87
N GLY A 15 9.90 6.47 -0.43
CA GLY A 15 8.62 5.81 -0.59
C GLY A 15 7.48 6.56 0.10
N VAL A 16 7.63 6.85 1.40
CA VAL A 16 6.60 7.58 2.15
C VAL A 16 6.42 9.00 1.61
N ALA A 17 7.48 9.68 1.18
CA ALA A 17 7.39 11.01 0.60
C ALA A 17 6.65 11.01 -0.75
N LEU A 18 6.93 10.05 -1.64
CA LEU A 18 6.22 9.86 -2.90
C LEU A 18 4.74 9.56 -2.63
N GLN A 19 4.44 8.66 -1.70
CA GLN A 19 3.07 8.37 -1.29
C GLN A 19 2.34 9.63 -0.82
N CYS A 20 2.95 10.42 0.07
CA CYS A 20 2.40 11.68 0.54
C CYS A 20 2.17 12.69 -0.60
N ALA A 21 3.13 12.84 -1.52
CA ALA A 21 3.01 13.75 -2.65
C ALA A 21 1.88 13.33 -3.61
N GLY A 22 1.77 12.04 -3.92
CA GLY A 22 0.69 11.50 -4.74
C GLY A 22 -0.68 11.72 -4.10
N TYR A 23 -0.83 11.46 -2.80
CA TYR A 23 -2.08 11.73 -2.10
C TYR A 23 -2.38 13.21 -1.97
N ALA A 24 -1.37 14.06 -1.74
CA ALA A 24 -1.56 15.51 -1.68
C ALA A 24 -2.14 16.05 -2.99
N TRP A 25 -1.67 15.53 -4.13
CA TRP A 25 -2.24 15.85 -5.43
C TRP A 25 -3.66 15.32 -5.58
N LEU A 26 -3.90 14.05 -5.24
CA LEU A 26 -5.21 13.43 -5.36
C LEU A 26 -6.27 14.17 -4.52
N VAL A 27 -5.98 14.44 -3.24
CA VAL A 27 -6.94 15.07 -2.30
C VAL A 27 -7.00 16.59 -2.41
N GLY A 28 -5.95 17.23 -2.93
CA GLY A 28 -5.80 18.69 -2.93
C GLY A 28 -6.01 19.34 -4.28
N VAL A 29 -5.78 18.60 -5.37
CA VAL A 29 -5.86 19.11 -6.76
C VAL A 29 -6.96 18.39 -7.54
N VAL A 30 -6.93 17.05 -7.57
CA VAL A 30 -7.90 16.26 -8.34
C VAL A 30 -9.27 16.24 -7.64
N LEU A 31 -9.26 16.18 -6.31
CA LEU A 31 -10.46 16.10 -5.47
C LEU A 31 -11.32 14.84 -5.71
N GLU A 32 -10.73 13.77 -6.28
CA GLU A 32 -11.39 12.48 -6.49
C GLU A 32 -10.91 11.48 -5.43
N THR A 33 -11.61 11.39 -4.30
CA THR A 33 -11.23 10.43 -3.23
C THR A 33 -12.43 9.83 -2.51
N PRO A 34 -12.31 8.57 -2.04
CA PRO A 34 -13.29 7.97 -1.13
C PRO A 34 -13.51 8.83 0.12
N LEU A 35 -12.47 9.54 0.58
CA LEU A 35 -12.58 10.45 1.72
C LEU A 35 -13.55 11.60 1.43
N LEU A 36 -13.45 12.26 0.27
CA LEU A 36 -14.39 13.32 -0.09
C LEU A 36 -15.81 12.77 -0.22
N ALA A 37 -15.97 11.62 -0.89
CA ALA A 37 -17.24 10.90 -1.02
C ALA A 37 -17.87 10.60 0.34
N TRP A 38 -17.08 10.11 1.29
CA TRP A 38 -17.57 9.83 2.63
C TRP A 38 -17.93 11.10 3.43
N LEU A 39 -17.18 12.21 3.27
CA LEU A 39 -17.44 13.44 4.02
C LEU A 39 -18.76 14.12 3.61
N TRP A 40 -19.07 14.18 2.32
CA TRP A 40 -20.22 14.93 1.81
C TRP A 40 -21.49 14.08 1.61
N GLU A 41 -21.37 12.77 1.41
CA GLU A 41 -22.53 11.92 1.15
C GLU A 41 -23.47 11.89 2.37
N PRO A 42 -24.79 11.77 2.15
CA PRO A 42 -25.76 11.62 3.21
C PRO A 42 -25.49 10.42 4.14
N ALA A 43 -25.91 10.53 5.41
CA ALA A 43 -25.67 9.50 6.41
C ALA A 43 -26.42 8.17 6.15
N ASP A 44 -27.54 8.22 5.43
CA ASP A 44 -28.32 7.04 5.03
C ASP A 44 -27.61 6.17 3.98
N VAL A 45 -26.62 6.72 3.27
CA VAL A 45 -25.74 5.97 2.35
C VAL A 45 -24.34 5.72 2.91
N GLY A 46 -24.10 6.02 4.20
CA GLY A 46 -22.84 5.75 4.90
C GLY A 46 -21.88 6.95 5.02
N GLY A 47 -22.25 8.13 4.50
CA GLY A 47 -21.46 9.35 4.60
C GLY A 47 -21.67 10.15 5.90
N LEU A 48 -21.05 11.32 6.01
CA LEU A 48 -21.17 12.21 7.18
C LEU A 48 -22.15 13.38 6.99
N GLY A 49 -22.65 13.61 5.76
CA GLY A 49 -23.61 14.67 5.46
C GLY A 49 -23.10 16.09 5.72
N LEU A 50 -21.77 16.32 5.65
CA LEU A 50 -21.20 17.64 5.94
C LEU A 50 -21.46 18.68 4.82
N GLY A 51 -21.93 18.22 3.66
CA GLY A 51 -22.08 19.02 2.45
C GLY A 51 -20.76 19.24 1.70
N GLU A 52 -20.88 19.48 0.39
CA GLU A 52 -19.75 19.55 -0.54
C GLU A 52 -18.69 20.58 -0.11
N ALA A 53 -19.12 21.80 0.20
CA ALA A 53 -18.21 22.90 0.53
C ALA A 53 -17.32 22.60 1.76
N ARG A 54 -17.89 21.98 2.80
CA ARG A 54 -17.14 21.59 4.00
C ARG A 54 -16.23 20.39 3.71
N GLY A 55 -16.72 19.39 2.97
CA GLY A 55 -15.92 18.25 2.52
C GLY A 55 -14.69 18.70 1.73
N MET A 56 -14.88 19.57 0.74
CA MET A 56 -13.80 20.16 -0.07
C MET A 56 -12.80 20.94 0.78
N ALA A 57 -13.26 21.74 1.74
CA ALA A 57 -12.37 22.48 2.63
C ALA A 57 -11.49 21.54 3.47
N ILE A 58 -12.08 20.47 4.02
CA ILE A 58 -11.35 19.46 4.80
C ILE A 58 -10.28 18.77 3.95
N VAL A 59 -10.63 18.24 2.77
CA VAL A 59 -9.65 17.51 1.93
C VAL A 59 -8.52 18.41 1.43
N ARG A 60 -8.77 19.71 1.19
CA ARG A 60 -7.71 20.67 0.86
C ARG A 60 -6.73 20.88 2.02
N VAL A 61 -7.24 21.00 3.26
CA VAL A 61 -6.37 21.07 4.45
C VAL A 61 -5.55 19.79 4.59
N VAL A 62 -6.15 18.62 4.38
CA VAL A 62 -5.44 17.34 4.36
C VAL A 62 -4.35 17.33 3.28
N GLY A 63 -4.62 17.85 2.07
CA GLY A 63 -3.64 17.96 0.99
C GLY A 63 -2.42 18.83 1.34
N VAL A 64 -2.63 19.94 2.05
CA VAL A 64 -1.54 20.77 2.58
C VAL A 64 -0.71 19.99 3.61
N LEU A 65 -1.37 19.31 4.56
CA LEU A 65 -0.67 18.51 5.57
C LEU A 65 0.15 17.37 4.95
N LEU A 66 -0.36 16.73 3.89
CA LEU A 66 0.35 15.69 3.14
C LEU A 66 1.55 16.25 2.38
N THR A 67 1.44 17.45 1.79
CA THR A 67 2.59 18.15 1.17
C THR A 67 3.68 18.43 2.21
N LEU A 68 3.30 18.94 3.39
CA LEU A 68 4.24 19.18 4.50
C LEU A 68 4.88 17.87 4.98
N ALA A 69 4.09 16.78 5.05
CA ALA A 69 4.60 15.47 5.41
C ALA A 69 5.58 14.92 4.37
N ALA A 70 5.35 15.13 3.07
CA ALA A 70 6.28 14.72 2.01
C ALA A 70 7.65 15.40 2.16
N VAL A 71 7.65 16.74 2.30
CA VAL A 71 8.88 17.53 2.50
C VAL A 71 9.59 17.14 3.80
N SER A 72 8.84 17.05 4.91
CA SER A 72 9.38 16.65 6.21
C SER A 72 9.99 15.25 6.14
N THR A 73 9.36 14.29 5.47
CA THR A 73 9.87 12.91 5.38
C THR A 73 11.26 12.85 4.73
N ILE A 74 11.50 13.66 3.70
CA ILE A 74 12.81 13.74 3.04
C ILE A 74 13.83 14.44 3.95
N MET A 75 13.51 15.64 4.44
CA MET A 75 14.46 16.46 5.20
C MET A 75 14.77 15.87 6.58
N ARG A 76 13.71 15.69 7.39
CA ARG A 76 13.77 15.16 8.75
C ARG A 76 12.38 14.66 9.13
N PRO A 77 12.16 13.32 9.13
CA PRO A 77 10.88 12.75 9.47
C PRO A 77 10.34 13.31 10.80
N SER A 78 9.08 13.70 10.80
CA SER A 78 8.35 14.19 11.98
C SER A 78 7.40 13.11 12.51
N ARG A 79 7.44 12.83 13.81
CA ARG A 79 6.53 11.86 14.45
C ARG A 79 5.07 12.21 14.23
N VAL A 80 4.75 13.50 14.39
CA VAL A 80 3.38 14.00 14.30
C VAL A 80 2.88 13.87 12.86
N LEU A 81 3.66 14.34 11.89
CA LEU A 81 3.24 14.25 10.48
C LEU A 81 3.13 12.81 10.01
N LEU A 82 4.05 11.91 10.39
CA LEU A 82 3.93 10.49 10.05
C LEU A 82 2.73 9.81 10.72
N GLY A 83 2.43 10.16 11.97
CA GLY A 83 1.21 9.70 12.65
C GLY A 83 -0.05 10.17 11.94
N LEU A 84 -0.09 11.42 11.48
CA LEU A 84 -1.19 11.96 10.68
C LEU A 84 -1.31 11.27 9.32
N VAL A 85 -0.20 10.97 8.63
CA VAL A 85 -0.21 10.22 7.37
C VAL A 85 -0.77 8.81 7.61
N PHE A 86 -0.32 8.12 8.67
CA PHE A 86 -0.84 6.80 9.04
C PHE A 86 -2.36 6.85 9.30
N LEU A 87 -2.82 7.81 10.12
CA LEU A 87 -4.25 7.99 10.41
C LEU A 87 -5.05 8.32 9.14
N PHE A 88 -4.51 9.17 8.26
CA PHE A 88 -5.13 9.47 6.98
C PHE A 88 -5.30 8.21 6.10
N GLN A 89 -4.31 7.33 6.02
CA GLN A 89 -4.45 6.08 5.25
C GLN A 89 -5.54 5.17 5.84
N LEU A 90 -5.61 5.07 7.17
CA LEU A 90 -6.68 4.33 7.83
C LEU A 90 -8.06 4.93 7.56
N LEU A 91 -8.18 6.27 7.64
CA LEU A 91 -9.42 6.98 7.32
C LEU A 91 -9.81 6.82 5.87
N LEU A 92 -8.86 6.79 4.94
CA LEU A 92 -9.15 6.54 3.53
C LEU A 92 -9.68 5.12 3.29
N ALA A 93 -9.08 4.11 3.93
CA ALA A 93 -9.58 2.74 3.87
C ALA A 93 -10.95 2.59 4.55
N TYR A 94 -11.17 3.29 5.67
CA TYR A 94 -12.46 3.32 6.35
C TYR A 94 -13.53 4.01 5.50
N ALA A 95 -13.22 5.15 4.90
CA ALA A 95 -14.12 5.87 4.00
C ALA A 95 -14.53 4.99 2.82
N ALA A 96 -13.56 4.34 2.16
CA ALA A 96 -13.80 3.37 1.09
C ALA A 96 -14.68 2.18 1.55
N TRP A 97 -14.49 1.72 2.79
CA TRP A 97 -15.36 0.69 3.38
C TRP A 97 -16.80 1.19 3.57
N GLN A 98 -17.00 2.41 4.06
CA GLN A 98 -18.33 2.97 4.34
C GLN A 98 -19.12 3.27 3.07
N THR A 99 -18.49 3.84 2.06
CA THR A 99 -19.14 4.24 0.81
C THR A 99 -19.26 3.07 -0.18
N TYR A 100 -18.82 1.87 0.21
CA TYR A 100 -18.65 0.72 -0.69
C TYR A 100 -17.80 1.08 -1.93
N ASP A 101 -16.95 2.09 -1.82
CA ASP A 101 -16.03 2.52 -2.86
C ASP A 101 -14.87 1.53 -2.91
N GLY A 102 -15.06 0.48 -3.70
CA GLY A 102 -14.18 -0.67 -3.78
C GLY A 102 -14.71 -1.67 -4.79
N PHE A 103 -13.87 -2.63 -5.18
CA PHE A 103 -14.31 -3.71 -6.03
C PHE A 103 -15.13 -4.71 -5.18
N PRO A 104 -16.45 -4.87 -5.43
CA PRO A 104 -17.23 -5.87 -4.70
C PRO A 104 -16.74 -7.24 -5.14
N LEU A 105 -15.93 -7.89 -4.31
CA LEU A 105 -15.49 -9.24 -4.62
C LEU A 105 -16.70 -10.17 -4.58
N ASP A 106 -16.91 -10.89 -5.68
CA ASP A 106 -17.85 -12.00 -5.71
C ASP A 106 -17.30 -13.14 -4.85
N VAL A 107 -18.16 -13.65 -3.97
CA VAL A 107 -17.87 -14.76 -3.06
C VAL A 107 -18.78 -15.96 -3.34
N ALA A 108 -19.52 -15.95 -4.46
CA ALA A 108 -20.34 -17.08 -4.89
C ALA A 108 -19.53 -18.37 -5.03
N TRP A 109 -18.25 -18.28 -5.39
CA TRP A 109 -17.33 -19.41 -5.49
C TRP A 109 -17.05 -20.11 -4.15
N LEU A 110 -17.35 -19.48 -3.01
CA LEU A 110 -17.30 -20.12 -1.68
C LEU A 110 -18.51 -21.05 -1.42
N GLY A 111 -19.45 -21.14 -2.36
CA GLY A 111 -20.66 -21.95 -2.23
C GLY A 111 -21.71 -21.29 -1.33
N GLY A 112 -22.34 -22.07 -0.46
CA GLY A 112 -23.38 -21.60 0.46
C GLY A 112 -22.99 -21.72 1.93
N GLY A 113 -23.88 -21.25 2.82
CA GLY A 113 -23.75 -21.43 4.26
C GLY A 113 -22.73 -20.51 4.93
N GLN A 114 -22.11 -21.00 6.02
CA GLN A 114 -21.24 -20.18 6.86
C GLN A 114 -20.02 -19.65 6.12
N LEU A 115 -19.38 -20.45 5.26
CA LEU A 115 -18.16 -20.01 4.56
C LEU A 115 -18.43 -18.78 3.68
N ARG A 116 -19.55 -18.78 2.95
CA ARG A 116 -19.97 -17.61 2.16
C ARG A 116 -20.29 -16.41 3.04
N ALA A 117 -21.00 -16.59 4.15
CA ALA A 117 -21.31 -15.50 5.07
C ALA A 117 -20.02 -14.86 5.66
N TRP A 118 -19.01 -15.67 5.95
CA TRP A 118 -17.70 -15.20 6.40
C TRP A 118 -16.97 -14.46 5.27
N GLY A 119 -17.05 -14.96 4.04
CA GLY A 119 -16.54 -14.29 2.84
C GLY A 119 -17.18 -12.92 2.63
N GLU A 120 -18.51 -12.84 2.66
CA GLU A 120 -19.27 -11.59 2.51
C GLU A 120 -18.89 -10.56 3.58
N THR A 121 -18.58 -11.01 4.80
CA THR A 121 -18.08 -10.14 5.87
C THR A 121 -16.62 -9.72 5.62
N ALA A 122 -15.75 -10.65 5.23
CA ALA A 122 -14.33 -10.39 5.01
C ALA A 122 -14.09 -9.44 3.82
N VAL A 123 -14.89 -9.55 2.76
CA VAL A 123 -14.82 -8.65 1.59
C VAL A 123 -15.09 -7.20 1.96
N ARG A 124 -15.84 -6.93 3.03
CA ARG A 124 -16.03 -5.55 3.51
C ARG A 124 -14.73 -4.93 4.03
N LEU A 125 -13.79 -5.74 4.54
CA LEU A 125 -12.49 -5.28 5.01
C LEU A 125 -11.45 -5.15 3.88
N PHE A 126 -11.86 -5.42 2.64
CA PHE A 126 -10.97 -5.43 1.49
C PHE A 126 -10.20 -4.12 1.25
N PRO A 127 -10.77 -2.91 1.47
CA PRO A 127 -10.00 -1.66 1.36
C PRO A 127 -8.78 -1.60 2.28
N PHE A 128 -8.87 -2.21 3.47
CA PHE A 128 -7.73 -2.30 4.40
C PHE A 128 -6.65 -3.26 3.88
N ALA A 129 -7.04 -4.39 3.31
CA ALA A 129 -6.10 -5.35 2.73
C ALA A 129 -5.38 -4.78 1.50
N ALA A 130 -6.12 -4.20 0.55
CA ALA A 130 -5.58 -3.52 -0.63
C ALA A 130 -4.78 -2.25 -0.27
N GLY A 131 -5.06 -1.64 0.88
CA GLY A 131 -4.33 -0.50 1.43
C GLY A 131 -3.17 -0.88 2.35
N ALA A 132 -2.95 -2.15 2.67
CA ALA A 132 -2.15 -2.56 3.82
C ALA A 132 -0.70 -2.06 3.75
N ALA A 133 -0.04 -2.16 2.59
CA ALA A 133 1.31 -1.64 2.41
C ALA A 133 1.37 -0.10 2.56
N ARG A 134 0.38 0.62 2.01
CA ARG A 134 0.29 2.08 2.10
C ARG A 134 0.03 2.54 3.54
N ILE A 135 -0.79 1.81 4.30
CA ILE A 135 -1.03 2.04 5.73
C ILE A 135 0.24 1.76 6.52
N ALA A 136 0.92 0.63 6.25
CA ALA A 136 2.10 0.22 7.00
C ALA A 136 3.33 1.10 6.76
N ALA A 137 3.51 1.68 5.57
CA ALA A 137 4.71 2.45 5.21
C ALA A 137 5.07 3.60 6.19
N PRO A 138 4.17 4.56 6.50
CA PRO A 138 4.47 5.62 7.47
C PRO A 138 4.71 5.07 8.88
N LEU A 139 4.02 3.98 9.27
CA LEU A 139 4.19 3.34 10.56
C LEU A 139 5.56 2.63 10.66
N VAL A 140 5.99 1.92 9.62
CA VAL A 140 7.31 1.29 9.54
C VAL A 140 8.39 2.36 9.65
N LEU A 141 8.28 3.45 8.90
CA LEU A 141 9.24 4.55 8.97
C LEU A 141 9.30 5.16 10.38
N LEU A 142 8.14 5.36 11.03
CA LEU A 142 8.03 5.83 12.41
C LEU A 142 8.72 4.88 13.40
N LEU A 143 8.41 3.58 13.34
CA LEU A 143 8.98 2.57 14.25
C LEU A 143 10.49 2.45 14.09
N VAL A 144 11.00 2.47 12.85
CA VAL A 144 12.43 2.43 12.57
C VAL A 144 13.14 3.70 13.03
N HIS A 145 12.54 4.89 12.84
CA HIS A 145 13.17 6.15 13.19
C HIS A 145 13.25 6.43 14.68
N TRP A 146 12.32 5.89 15.47
CA TRP A 146 12.22 6.18 16.89
C TRP A 146 12.37 4.98 17.80
N SER A 147 12.81 3.84 17.28
CA SER A 147 13.29 2.74 18.09
C SER A 147 14.51 3.15 18.92
N LYS A 148 14.54 2.75 20.21
CA LYS A 148 15.72 2.89 21.09
C LYS A 148 16.97 2.27 20.42
N ILE A 149 16.78 1.18 19.66
CA ILE A 149 17.82 0.45 18.92
C ILE A 149 18.52 1.34 17.87
N ARG A 150 17.81 2.33 17.31
CA ARG A 150 18.39 3.23 16.30
C ARG A 150 19.58 4.01 16.83
N LYS A 151 19.51 4.45 18.09
CA LYS A 151 20.61 5.19 18.73
C LYS A 151 21.87 4.34 18.86
N LEU A 152 21.72 3.02 19.01
CA LEU A 152 22.80 2.08 19.26
C LEU A 152 23.41 1.54 17.95
N MET A 153 22.58 1.16 16.98
CA MET A 153 23.03 0.41 15.79
C MET A 153 22.71 1.09 14.44
N GLY A 154 22.10 2.29 14.47
CA GLY A 154 21.49 2.88 13.29
C GLY A 154 20.19 2.16 12.91
N ILE A 155 19.75 2.28 11.66
CA ILE A 155 18.50 1.63 11.24
C ILE A 155 18.60 0.11 11.36
N ALA A 156 17.68 -0.47 12.14
CA ALA A 156 17.56 -1.91 12.32
C ALA A 156 16.09 -2.30 12.16
N ILE A 157 15.83 -3.34 11.37
CA ILE A 157 14.52 -3.95 11.25
C ILE A 157 14.38 -4.96 12.38
N THR A 158 13.55 -4.65 13.37
CA THR A 158 13.24 -5.56 14.47
C THR A 158 12.31 -6.68 14.00
N PRO A 159 12.21 -7.82 14.72
CA PRO A 159 11.25 -8.87 14.38
C PRO A 159 9.80 -8.37 14.25
N THR A 160 9.38 -7.41 15.09
CA THR A 160 8.06 -6.77 15.00
C THR A 160 7.87 -6.00 13.70
N VAL A 161 8.87 -5.18 13.30
CA VAL A 161 8.81 -4.42 12.04
C VAL A 161 8.87 -5.36 10.85
N GLU A 162 9.66 -6.43 10.92
CA GLU A 162 9.71 -7.45 9.89
C GLU A 162 8.35 -8.13 9.69
N TRP A 163 7.69 -8.53 10.78
CA TRP A 163 6.35 -9.13 10.70
C TRP A 163 5.31 -8.15 10.15
N LEU A 164 5.35 -6.87 10.57
CA LEU A 164 4.50 -5.82 10.01
C LEU A 164 4.71 -5.67 8.50
N LEU A 165 5.96 -5.68 8.04
CA LEU A 165 6.29 -5.65 6.61
C LEU A 165 5.72 -6.88 5.89
N ARG A 166 5.99 -8.09 6.39
CA ARG A 166 5.56 -9.34 5.76
C ARG A 166 4.04 -9.42 5.63
N VAL A 167 3.31 -9.13 6.70
CA VAL A 167 1.84 -9.17 6.72
C VAL A 167 1.24 -8.09 5.84
N SER A 168 1.72 -6.85 5.90
CA SER A 168 1.18 -5.76 5.07
C SER A 168 1.41 -6.00 3.56
N ILE A 169 2.58 -6.50 3.19
CA ILE A 169 2.89 -6.89 1.81
C ILE A 169 2.01 -8.06 1.37
N ALA A 170 1.87 -9.11 2.21
CA ALA A 170 1.03 -10.26 1.91
C ALA A 170 -0.44 -9.88 1.71
N LEU A 171 -1.01 -9.05 2.60
CA LEU A 171 -2.39 -8.58 2.48
C LEU A 171 -2.61 -7.77 1.20
N THR A 172 -1.64 -6.92 0.82
CA THR A 172 -1.72 -6.12 -0.41
C THR A 172 -1.72 -7.02 -1.65
N PHE A 173 -0.81 -7.98 -1.72
CA PHE A 173 -0.74 -8.94 -2.84
C PHE A 173 -1.94 -9.88 -2.86
N ALA A 174 -2.40 -10.36 -1.71
CA ALA A 174 -3.58 -11.22 -1.66
C ALA A 174 -4.83 -10.48 -2.12
N ALA A 175 -4.99 -9.22 -1.71
CA ALA A 175 -6.11 -8.40 -2.14
C ALA A 175 -6.09 -8.18 -3.66
N HIS A 176 -4.99 -7.66 -4.20
CA HIS A 176 -4.87 -7.43 -5.64
C HIS A 176 -4.92 -8.73 -6.46
N GLY A 177 -4.43 -9.84 -5.91
CA GLY A 177 -4.53 -11.16 -6.53
C GLY A 177 -5.99 -11.60 -6.68
N LEU A 178 -6.82 -11.39 -5.66
CA LEU A 178 -8.27 -11.67 -5.75
C LEU A 178 -8.96 -10.74 -6.77
N GLU A 179 -8.61 -9.46 -6.83
CA GLU A 179 -9.13 -8.54 -7.86
C GLU A 179 -8.76 -8.99 -9.29
N ALA A 180 -7.52 -9.47 -9.47
CA ALA A 180 -7.04 -9.95 -10.76
C ALA A 180 -7.75 -11.26 -11.17
N MET A 181 -7.93 -12.21 -10.23
CA MET A 181 -8.67 -13.44 -10.48
C MET A 181 -10.13 -13.18 -10.87
N GLN A 182 -10.74 -12.14 -10.31
CA GLN A 182 -12.09 -11.71 -10.63
C GLN A 182 -12.16 -10.72 -11.80
N GLN A 183 -11.04 -10.56 -12.53
CA GLN A 183 -10.98 -9.82 -13.79
C GLN A 183 -11.53 -8.39 -13.67
N ARG A 184 -11.18 -7.70 -12.56
CA ARG A 184 -11.58 -6.31 -12.34
C ARG A 184 -11.32 -5.47 -13.60
N GLY A 185 -12.36 -4.81 -14.12
CA GLY A 185 -12.29 -4.07 -15.40
C GLY A 185 -11.12 -3.10 -15.48
N SER A 186 -10.83 -2.36 -14.39
CA SER A 186 -9.69 -1.43 -14.37
C SER A 186 -8.31 -2.09 -14.47
N PHE A 187 -8.17 -3.38 -14.10
CA PHE A 187 -6.94 -4.14 -14.31
C PHE A 187 -6.86 -4.69 -15.73
N LEU A 188 -8.00 -5.09 -16.29
CA LEU A 188 -8.11 -5.55 -17.68
C LEU A 188 -7.74 -4.42 -18.64
N ASP A 189 -8.34 -3.25 -18.44
CA ASP A 189 -8.04 -2.03 -19.20
C ASP A 189 -6.58 -1.64 -19.05
N MET A 190 -6.04 -1.67 -17.82
CA MET A 190 -4.62 -1.36 -17.59
C MET A 190 -3.71 -2.32 -18.37
N LEU A 191 -4.00 -3.63 -18.36
CA LEU A 191 -3.20 -4.63 -19.06
C LEU A 191 -3.25 -4.40 -20.59
N ILE A 192 -4.44 -4.23 -21.15
CA ILE A 192 -4.65 -4.02 -22.59
C ILE A 192 -3.99 -2.70 -23.05
N VAL A 193 -4.27 -1.61 -22.35
CA VAL A 193 -3.76 -0.27 -22.72
C VAL A 193 -2.24 -0.20 -22.55
N THR A 194 -1.68 -0.76 -21.47
CA THR A 194 -0.23 -0.79 -21.28
C THR A 194 0.45 -1.65 -22.34
N ALA A 195 -0.10 -2.82 -22.69
CA ALA A 195 0.46 -3.66 -23.75
C ALA A 195 0.49 -2.94 -25.11
N HIS A 196 -0.60 -2.24 -25.45
CA HIS A 196 -0.66 -1.47 -26.68
C HIS A 196 0.32 -0.28 -26.67
N ARG A 197 0.35 0.51 -25.59
CA ARG A 197 1.19 1.73 -25.56
C ARG A 197 2.68 1.47 -25.40
N LEU A 198 3.07 0.40 -24.70
CA LEU A 198 4.47 0.12 -24.41
C LEU A 198 5.12 -0.82 -25.43
N PHE A 199 4.36 -1.76 -25.99
CA PHE A 199 4.89 -2.81 -26.87
C PHE A 199 4.24 -2.84 -28.26
N ASP A 200 3.28 -1.96 -28.55
CA ASP A 200 2.46 -1.98 -29.76
C ASP A 200 1.72 -3.32 -29.97
N VAL A 201 1.40 -4.01 -28.86
CA VAL A 201 0.69 -5.29 -28.88
C VAL A 201 -0.80 -5.06 -28.63
N ARG A 202 -1.64 -5.49 -29.56
CA ARG A 202 -3.10 -5.51 -29.37
C ARG A 202 -3.51 -6.82 -28.69
N LEU A 203 -3.69 -6.76 -27.37
CA LEU A 203 -4.20 -7.90 -26.61
C LEU A 203 -5.71 -8.04 -26.81
N GLU A 204 -6.15 -9.24 -27.18
CA GLU A 204 -7.55 -9.61 -27.11
C GLU A 204 -8.01 -9.70 -25.65
N GLU A 205 -9.27 -9.34 -25.39
CA GLU A 205 -9.83 -9.32 -24.04
C GLU A 205 -9.77 -10.69 -23.36
N SER A 206 -10.08 -11.77 -24.09
CA SER A 206 -10.00 -13.16 -23.63
C SER A 206 -8.58 -13.55 -23.18
N THR A 207 -7.57 -13.06 -23.91
CA THR A 207 -6.16 -13.27 -23.56
C THR A 207 -5.82 -12.48 -22.30
N ALA A 208 -6.23 -11.22 -22.20
CA ALA A 208 -6.00 -10.38 -21.03
C ALA A 208 -6.68 -10.94 -19.76
N GLN A 209 -7.90 -11.46 -19.88
CA GLN A 209 -8.63 -12.15 -18.80
C GLN A 209 -7.86 -13.39 -18.31
N THR A 210 -7.33 -14.20 -19.23
CA THR A 210 -6.53 -15.38 -18.89
C THR A 210 -5.21 -14.99 -18.19
N MET A 211 -4.55 -13.94 -18.68
CA MET A 211 -3.34 -13.40 -18.06
C MET A 211 -3.61 -12.88 -16.65
N LEU A 212 -4.72 -12.16 -16.43
CA LEU A 212 -5.10 -11.67 -15.10
C LEU A 212 -5.39 -12.79 -14.12
N LEU A 213 -6.05 -13.87 -14.56
CA LEU A 213 -6.26 -15.04 -13.72
C LEU A 213 -4.91 -15.65 -13.26
N ILE A 214 -3.96 -15.80 -14.18
CA ILE A 214 -2.62 -16.32 -13.88
C ILE A 214 -1.88 -15.38 -12.91
N ILE A 215 -1.89 -14.07 -13.17
CA ILE A 215 -1.31 -13.05 -12.30
C ILE A 215 -1.89 -13.16 -10.89
N GLY A 216 -3.22 -13.25 -10.79
CA GLY A 216 -3.91 -13.33 -9.51
C GLY A 216 -3.53 -14.58 -8.69
N VAL A 217 -3.40 -15.72 -9.35
CA VAL A 217 -2.90 -16.95 -8.71
C VAL A 217 -1.45 -16.77 -8.21
N ILE A 218 -0.58 -16.17 -9.02
CA ILE A 218 0.81 -15.90 -8.62
C ILE A 218 0.84 -14.98 -7.40
N ASP A 219 0.06 -13.90 -7.40
CA ASP A 219 -0.03 -12.93 -6.30
C ASP A 219 -0.46 -13.60 -4.98
N LEU A 220 -1.44 -14.52 -5.02
CA LEU A 220 -1.84 -15.31 -3.85
C LEU A 220 -0.74 -16.24 -3.36
N VAL A 221 -0.04 -16.92 -4.27
CA VAL A 221 1.07 -17.83 -3.92
C VAL A 221 2.18 -17.05 -3.23
N VAL A 222 2.61 -15.90 -3.79
CA VAL A 222 3.68 -15.11 -3.17
C VAL A 222 3.26 -14.47 -1.85
N ALA A 223 1.98 -14.11 -1.69
CA ALA A 223 1.43 -13.61 -0.42
C ALA A 223 1.49 -14.67 0.70
N VAL A 224 1.23 -15.94 0.40
CA VAL A 224 1.40 -17.03 1.37
C VAL A 224 2.89 -17.28 1.65
N LEU A 225 3.72 -17.33 0.60
CA LEU A 225 5.14 -17.66 0.73
C LEU A 225 5.91 -16.62 1.56
N ILE A 226 5.64 -15.32 1.41
CA ILE A 226 6.31 -14.27 2.19
C ILE A 226 6.02 -14.40 3.69
N VAL A 227 4.83 -14.87 4.09
CA VAL A 227 4.46 -15.11 5.49
C VAL A 227 5.01 -16.44 6.00
N ALA A 228 5.03 -17.48 5.15
CA ALA A 228 5.48 -18.80 5.54
C ALA A 228 7.01 -18.88 5.73
N ARG A 229 7.80 -18.23 4.87
CA ARG A 229 9.27 -18.39 4.86
C ARG A 229 10.00 -17.09 4.51
N ARG A 230 11.24 -16.96 5.02
CA ARG A 230 12.17 -15.89 4.64
C ARG A 230 12.83 -16.18 3.29
N TRP A 231 12.06 -16.10 2.21
CA TRP A 231 12.54 -16.44 0.87
C TRP A 231 12.82 -15.19 0.02
N ARG A 232 14.09 -14.79 -0.04
CA ARG A 232 14.54 -13.53 -0.68
C ARG A 232 14.11 -13.37 -2.15
N PRO A 233 14.24 -14.38 -3.04
CA PRO A 233 13.72 -14.31 -4.41
C PRO A 233 12.23 -13.96 -4.50
N VAL A 234 11.37 -14.52 -3.62
CA VAL A 234 9.94 -14.21 -3.61
C VAL A 234 9.71 -12.74 -3.32
N VAL A 235 10.36 -12.20 -2.29
CA VAL A 235 10.20 -10.78 -1.94
C VAL A 235 10.83 -9.86 -3.00
N GLY A 236 11.92 -10.30 -3.64
CA GLY A 236 12.49 -9.61 -4.79
C GLY A 236 11.52 -9.55 -5.98
N TYR A 237 10.83 -10.64 -6.28
CA TYR A 237 9.75 -10.66 -7.26
C TYR A 237 8.63 -9.69 -6.87
N MET A 238 8.18 -9.71 -5.61
CA MET A 238 7.13 -8.79 -5.14
C MET A 238 7.54 -7.32 -5.27
N ALA A 239 8.81 -6.98 -5.00
CA ALA A 239 9.32 -5.63 -5.22
C ALA A 239 9.31 -5.24 -6.71
N ALA A 240 9.79 -6.12 -7.59
CA ALA A 240 9.80 -5.86 -9.02
C ALA A 240 8.38 -5.77 -9.60
N TRP A 241 7.49 -6.69 -9.23
CA TRP A 241 6.10 -6.73 -9.69
C TRP A 241 5.29 -5.53 -9.18
N GLY A 242 5.45 -5.16 -7.90
CA GLY A 242 4.86 -3.94 -7.36
C GLY A 242 5.32 -2.68 -8.09
N LEU A 243 6.58 -2.64 -8.55
CA LEU A 243 7.12 -1.50 -9.31
C LEU A 243 6.55 -1.48 -10.73
N ILE A 244 6.52 -2.62 -11.42
CA ILE A 244 5.97 -2.77 -12.77
C ILE A 244 4.50 -2.35 -12.79
N THR A 245 3.69 -2.87 -11.86
CA THR A 245 2.25 -2.57 -11.79
C THR A 245 1.96 -1.12 -11.37
N ALA A 246 2.78 -0.54 -10.49
CA ALA A 246 2.69 0.90 -10.21
C ALA A 246 3.06 1.72 -11.46
N ALA A 247 4.16 1.38 -12.15
CA ALA A 247 4.65 2.11 -13.32
C ALA A 247 3.70 2.00 -14.51
N ALA A 248 2.98 0.87 -14.66
CA ALA A 248 1.95 0.68 -15.67
C ALA A 248 0.89 1.81 -15.65
N ARG A 249 0.67 2.48 -14.51
CA ARG A 249 -0.25 3.62 -14.38
C ARG A 249 0.14 4.82 -15.24
N PHE A 250 1.44 5.09 -15.42
CA PHE A 250 1.90 6.13 -16.35
C PHE A 250 1.45 5.85 -17.77
N PHE A 251 1.57 4.59 -18.19
CA PHE A 251 1.24 4.20 -19.55
C PHE A 251 -0.27 4.10 -19.74
N ALA A 252 -1.00 3.51 -18.80
CA ALA A 252 -2.45 3.35 -18.90
C ALA A 252 -3.20 4.69 -18.81
N LEU A 253 -2.83 5.55 -17.85
CA LEU A 253 -3.57 6.78 -17.54
C LEU A 253 -2.96 8.05 -18.16
N GLY A 254 -1.80 7.93 -18.81
CA GLY A 254 -1.02 9.08 -19.26
C GLY A 254 -0.24 9.73 -18.12
N VAL A 255 0.64 10.69 -18.44
CA VAL A 255 1.50 11.34 -17.44
C VAL A 255 0.68 12.16 -16.45
N ASP A 256 -0.34 12.89 -16.91
CA ASP A 256 -1.14 13.81 -16.10
C ASP A 256 -1.85 13.14 -14.92
N ARG A 257 -2.35 11.92 -15.12
CA ARG A 257 -3.02 11.12 -14.09
C ARG A 257 -2.14 10.02 -13.49
N GLY A 258 -1.28 9.41 -14.30
CA GLY A 258 -0.51 8.23 -13.91
C GLY A 258 0.55 8.52 -12.85
N TRP A 259 1.09 9.74 -12.78
CA TRP A 259 2.19 10.04 -11.87
C TRP A 259 1.79 9.95 -10.40
N TYR A 260 0.64 10.49 -10.01
CA TYR A 260 0.20 10.46 -8.62
C TYR A 260 -0.31 9.07 -8.24
N GLU A 261 -0.92 8.34 -9.18
CA GLU A 261 -1.32 6.94 -8.99
C GLU A 261 -0.09 6.03 -8.77
N PHE A 262 1.00 6.26 -9.49
CA PHE A 262 2.29 5.61 -9.24
C PHE A 262 2.83 5.98 -7.86
N ALA A 263 2.85 7.28 -7.54
CA ALA A 263 3.43 7.79 -6.30
C ALA A 263 2.70 7.27 -5.05
N ILE A 264 1.36 7.24 -5.07
CA ILE A 264 0.50 6.64 -4.02
C ILE A 264 0.85 5.17 -3.76
N ARG A 265 1.20 4.42 -4.80
CA ARG A 265 1.51 2.98 -4.73
C ARG A 265 2.99 2.70 -4.52
N SER A 266 3.82 3.71 -4.26
CA SER A 266 5.25 3.52 -3.99
C SER A 266 5.53 2.50 -2.88
N ALA A 267 4.68 2.45 -1.85
CA ALA A 267 4.77 1.46 -0.78
C ALA A 267 4.71 0.00 -1.27
N HIS A 268 4.05 -0.27 -2.40
CA HIS A 268 3.87 -1.63 -2.93
C HIS A 268 5.20 -2.26 -3.37
N TRP A 269 6.19 -1.44 -3.76
CA TRP A 269 7.52 -1.91 -4.16
C TRP A 269 8.63 -1.51 -3.18
N VAL A 270 8.49 -0.37 -2.47
CA VAL A 270 9.47 0.06 -1.48
C VAL A 270 9.53 -0.88 -0.28
N LEU A 271 8.40 -1.30 0.27
CA LEU A 271 8.38 -2.17 1.45
C LEU A 271 9.00 -3.56 1.19
N PRO A 272 8.65 -4.29 0.11
CA PRO A 272 9.34 -5.54 -0.20
C PRO A 272 10.82 -5.32 -0.52
N LEU A 273 11.21 -4.22 -1.18
CA LEU A 273 12.62 -3.91 -1.42
C LEU A 273 13.39 -3.70 -0.10
N VAL A 274 12.81 -2.95 0.84
CA VAL A 274 13.36 -2.79 2.19
C VAL A 274 13.52 -4.13 2.89
N LEU A 275 12.54 -5.02 2.78
CA LEU A 275 12.60 -6.36 3.38
C LEU A 275 13.68 -7.23 2.73
N VAL A 276 13.87 -7.16 1.40
CA VAL A 276 14.98 -7.84 0.70
C VAL A 276 16.33 -7.39 1.22
N LEU A 277 16.53 -6.08 1.41
CA LEU A 277 17.76 -5.51 1.95
C LEU A 277 17.96 -5.90 3.42
N ALA A 278 16.90 -5.84 4.22
CA ALA A 278 16.94 -6.23 5.63
C ALA A 278 17.36 -7.70 5.81
N TRP A 279 16.88 -8.61 4.96
CA TRP A 279 17.28 -10.02 4.97
C TRP A 279 18.67 -10.30 4.37
N ARG A 280 19.37 -9.30 3.84
CA ARG A 280 20.82 -9.42 3.56
C ARG A 280 21.65 -9.23 4.82
N LEU A 281 21.16 -8.42 5.73
CA LEU A 281 21.83 -8.11 6.98
C LEU A 281 21.77 -9.33 7.91
N VAL A 282 22.86 -9.58 8.62
CA VAL A 282 22.92 -10.62 9.65
C VAL A 282 21.90 -10.26 10.75
N PRO A 283 21.02 -11.19 11.18
CA PRO A 283 20.07 -10.93 12.26
C PRO A 283 20.79 -10.43 13.51
N VAL A 284 20.20 -9.46 14.21
CA VAL A 284 20.70 -9.04 15.52
C VAL A 284 20.58 -10.23 16.48
N PRO A 285 21.66 -10.66 17.16
CA PRO A 285 21.59 -11.79 18.08
C PRO A 285 20.56 -11.54 19.20
N ASP A 286 19.74 -12.55 19.52
CA ASP A 286 18.69 -12.46 20.55
C ASP A 286 19.22 -12.03 21.92
N ALA A 287 20.47 -12.38 22.24
CA ALA A 287 21.14 -11.97 23.48
C ALA A 287 21.21 -10.43 23.61
N LEU A 288 21.44 -9.71 22.51
CA LEU A 288 21.51 -8.25 22.49
C LEU A 288 20.11 -7.62 22.59
N LEU A 289 19.09 -8.26 22.03
CA LEU A 289 17.70 -7.79 22.18
C LEU A 289 17.23 -7.91 23.63
N ARG A 290 17.63 -8.98 24.34
CA ARG A 290 17.28 -9.20 25.75
C ARG A 290 17.96 -8.21 26.69
N SER A 291 19.23 -7.87 26.45
CA SER A 291 19.94 -6.89 27.27
C SER A 291 19.39 -5.46 27.15
N ILE A 292 18.70 -5.14 26.05
CA ILE A 292 18.06 -3.82 25.86
C ILE A 292 16.68 -3.75 26.55
N GLY A 293 16.04 -4.90 26.81
CA GLY A 293 14.73 -4.98 27.45
C GLY A 293 14.75 -5.11 28.97
N SER A 294 15.94 -5.26 29.59
CA SER A 294 16.11 -5.46 31.03
C SER A 294 16.41 -4.20 31.84
N ASP A 295 16.54 -3.05 31.19
CA ASP A 295 16.93 -1.77 31.81
C ASP A 295 15.73 -0.84 32.08
N ASP A 296 14.50 -1.37 32.07
CA ASP A 296 13.28 -0.68 32.56
C ASP A 296 12.95 -1.17 33.98
#